data_AF-A0AA43FDJ3-F1
#
_entry.id   AF-A0AA43FDJ3-F1
#
_cell.length_a   1.000
_cell.length_b   1.000
_cell.length_c   1.000
_cell.angle_alpha   90.00
_cell.angle_beta   90.00
_cell.angle_gamma   90.00
#
_symmetry.space_group_name_H-M   'P 1'
#
loop_
_entity.id
_entity.type
_entity.pdbx_description
1 polymer ?
#
loop_
_entity_poly.entity_id
_entity_poly.type
_entity_poly.pdbx_seq_one_letter_code
_entity_poly.pdbx_strand_id
1 'polypeptide(L)'
;MQDIDFAMDLARAAGKVVQDWSLAAGDTHFKGAVNPVTAADHAAERLMIEMIERGRPLDGIVGEEGGHRSGERTWILDPIDGT
;
A
#
# COMPACT_ATOMS: atom_id res chain seq x y z
N MET A 1 3.77 -19.57 -6.50
CA MET A 1 3.15 -18.40 -7.17
C MET A 1 4.27 -17.60 -7.78
N GLN A 2 4.15 -17.19 -9.04
CA GLN A 2 5.16 -16.34 -9.68
C GLN A 2 5.10 -14.93 -9.09
N ASP A 3 6.17 -14.16 -9.21
CA ASP A 3 6.21 -12.80 -8.64
C ASP A 3 5.22 -11.86 -9.31
N ILE A 4 4.93 -12.05 -10.61
CA ILE A 4 3.90 -11.25 -11.30
C ILE A 4 2.50 -11.49 -10.74
N ASP A 5 2.15 -12.74 -10.43
CA ASP A 5 0.85 -13.07 -9.83
C ASP A 5 0.75 -12.43 -8.44
N PHE A 6 1.84 -12.49 -7.66
CA PHE A 6 1.89 -11.89 -6.34
C PHE A 6 1.79 -10.36 -6.39
N ALA A 7 2.46 -9.72 -7.35
CA ALA A 7 2.37 -8.28 -7.59
C ALA A 7 0.93 -7.86 -7.94
N MET A 8 0.24 -8.65 -8.77
CA MET A 8 -1.17 -8.40 -9.10
C MET A 8 -2.08 -8.53 -7.88
N ASP A 9 -1.81 -9.47 -6.98
CA ASP A 9 -2.57 -9.62 -5.74
C ASP A 9 -2.31 -8.47 -4.76
N LEU A 10 -1.06 -8.02 -4.64
CA LEU A 10 -0.70 -6.81 -3.87
C LEU A 10 -1.44 -5.58 -4.40
N ALA A 11 -1.37 -5.32 -5.70
CA ALA A 11 -2.01 -4.17 -6.33
C ALA A 11 -3.53 -4.17 -6.17
N ARG A 12 -4.18 -5.34 -6.29
CA ARG A 12 -5.63 -5.46 -6.05
C ARG A 12 -6.00 -5.19 -4.60
N ALA A 13 -5.21 -5.71 -3.66
CA ALA A 13 -5.45 -5.53 -2.23
C ALA A 13 -5.28 -4.05 -1.82
N ALA A 14 -4.20 -3.40 -2.27
CA ALA A 14 -3.97 -1.97 -2.09
C ALA A 14 -5.10 -1.13 -2.71
N GLY A 15 -5.46 -1.41 -3.97
CA GLY A 15 -6.53 -0.69 -4.67
C GLY A 15 -7.90 -0.81 -3.97
N LYS A 16 -8.18 -1.95 -3.32
CA LYS A 16 -9.39 -2.09 -2.50
C LYS A 16 -9.36 -1.18 -1.26
N VAL A 17 -8.23 -1.07 -0.56
CA VAL A 17 -8.07 -0.17 0.58
C VAL A 17 -8.32 1.27 0.14
N VAL A 18 -7.70 1.71 -0.96
CA VAL A 18 -7.87 3.07 -1.49
C VAL A 18 -9.33 3.36 -1.85
N GLN A 19 -10.03 2.41 -2.50
CA GLN A 19 -11.46 2.55 -2.82
C GLN A 19 -12.33 2.67 -1.57
N ASP A 20 -12.10 1.83 -0.55
CA ASP A 20 -12.87 1.84 0.68
C ASP A 20 -12.70 3.19 1.42
N TRP A 21 -11.49 3.77 1.41
CA TRP A 21 -11.24 5.12 1.94
C TRP A 21 -11.93 6.22 1.13
N SER A 22 -11.89 6.15 -0.20
CA SER A 22 -12.54 7.11 -1.09
C SER A 22 -14.05 7.16 -0.86
N LEU A 23 -14.70 6.00 -0.71
CA LEU A 23 -16.12 5.89 -0.40
C LEU A 23 -16.45 6.50 0.97
N ALA A 24 -15.67 6.18 2.00
CA ALA A 24 -15.87 6.73 3.35
C ALA A 24 -15.72 8.27 3.40
N ALA A 25 -14.79 8.82 2.60
CA ALA A 25 -14.61 10.26 2.46
C ALA A 25 -15.69 10.97 1.65
N GLY A 26 -16.37 10.27 0.74
CA GLY A 26 -17.56 10.79 0.06
C GLY A 26 -18.77 10.90 0.98
N ASP A 27 -18.91 9.96 1.92
CA ASP A 27 -20.04 9.90 2.86
C ASP A 27 -19.88 10.85 4.07
N THR A 28 -18.64 11.24 4.38
CA THR A 28 -18.35 12.17 5.47
C THR A 28 -17.59 13.38 4.94
N HIS A 29 -18.19 14.57 5.01
CA HIS A 29 -17.43 15.82 4.90
C HIS A 29 -16.38 15.82 6.03
N PHE A 30 -15.16 15.37 5.74
CA PHE A 30 -14.04 15.35 6.67
C PHE A 30 -13.81 16.78 7.18
N LYS A 31 -14.34 17.07 8.37
CA LYS A 31 -14.16 18.34 9.07
C LYS A 31 -12.79 18.34 9.73
N GLY A 32 -11.74 18.64 8.95
CA GLY A 32 -10.44 19.08 9.45
C GLY A 32 -9.23 18.19 9.14
N ALA A 33 -8.11 18.89 8.91
CA ALA A 33 -6.67 18.56 8.96
C ALA A 33 -6.09 17.26 8.37
N VAL A 34 -6.85 16.18 8.21
CA VAL A 34 -6.36 14.91 7.66
C VAL A 34 -6.61 14.89 6.15
N ASN A 35 -5.54 14.81 5.36
CA ASN A 35 -5.66 14.54 3.94
C ASN A 35 -6.09 13.06 3.77
N PRO A 36 -7.32 12.78 3.32
CA PRO A 36 -7.81 11.42 3.19
C PRO A 36 -7.00 10.59 2.19
N VAL A 37 -6.33 11.25 1.22
CA VAL A 37 -5.44 10.59 0.26
C VAL A 37 -4.22 10.02 0.98
N THR A 38 -3.52 10.84 1.78
CA THR A 38 -2.37 10.40 2.58
C THR A 38 -2.73 9.28 3.56
N ALA A 39 -3.92 9.32 4.17
CA ALA A 39 -4.37 8.26 5.07
C ALA A 39 -4.62 6.93 4.33
N ALA A 40 -5.21 7.01 3.13
CA ALA A 40 -5.41 5.85 2.27
C ALA A 40 -4.08 5.25 1.79
N ASP A 41 -3.12 6.12 1.45
CA ASP A 41 -1.81 5.75 0.95
C ASP A 41 -0.99 4.96 1.99
N HIS A 42 -0.86 5.51 3.19
CA HIS A 42 -0.25 4.81 4.33
C HIS A 42 -0.92 3.47 4.65
N ALA A 43 -2.25 3.39 4.56
CA ALA A 43 -2.98 2.17 4.85
C ALA A 43 -2.73 1.10 3.78
N ALA A 44 -2.67 1.50 2.50
CA ALA A 44 -2.38 0.63 1.39
C ALA A 44 -0.92 0.13 1.43
N GLU A 45 0.05 1.01 1.69
CA GLU A 45 1.46 0.61 1.87
C GLU A 45 1.60 -0.42 2.98
N ARG A 46 1.02 -0.15 4.16
CA ARG A 46 1.09 -1.08 5.31
C ARG A 46 0.57 -2.47 4.97
N LEU A 47 -0.56 -2.55 4.25
CA LEU A 47 -1.12 -3.83 3.83
C LEU A 47 -0.17 -4.58 2.88
N MET A 48 0.41 -3.88 1.91
CA MET A 48 1.37 -4.49 0.97
C MET A 48 2.61 -5.01 1.70
N ILE A 49 3.15 -4.24 2.65
CA ILE A 49 4.28 -4.66 3.49
C ILE A 49 3.95 -5.96 4.23
N GLU A 50 2.81 -6.02 4.93
CA GLU A 50 2.40 -7.22 5.66
C GLU A 50 2.27 -8.45 4.75
N MET A 51 1.75 -8.26 3.54
CA MET A 51 1.63 -9.34 2.56
C MET A 51 3.00 -9.81 2.07
N ILE A 52 3.92 -8.89 1.76
CA ILE A 52 5.28 -9.21 1.32
C ILE A 52 6.06 -9.91 2.43
N GLU A 53 5.98 -9.44 3.68
CA GLU A 53 6.65 -10.09 4.81
C GLU A 53 6.18 -11.54 5.01
N ARG A 54 4.89 -11.81 4.79
CA ARG A 54 4.33 -13.17 4.89
C ARG A 54 4.66 -14.04 3.66
N GLY A 55 4.58 -13.47 2.46
CA GLY A 55 4.71 -14.20 1.20
C GLY A 55 6.14 -14.32 0.66
N ARG A 56 7.03 -13.42 1.07
CA ARG A 56 8.43 -13.25 0.61
C ARG A 56 9.31 -12.77 1.78
N PRO A 57 9.45 -13.55 2.87
CA PRO A 57 10.11 -13.10 4.11
C PRO A 57 11.60 -12.76 3.99
N LEU A 58 12.26 -13.09 2.87
CA LEU A 58 13.67 -12.77 2.63
C LEU A 58 13.87 -11.55 1.73
N ASP A 59 12.81 -11.04 1.11
CA ASP A 59 12.91 -9.92 0.18
C ASP A 59 12.93 -8.58 0.95
N GLY A 60 13.64 -7.61 0.40
CA GLY A 60 13.66 -6.22 0.84
C GLY A 60 12.42 -5.45 0.38
N ILE A 61 12.22 -4.28 0.99
CA ILE A 61 11.09 -3.39 0.73
C ILE A 61 11.59 -1.95 0.72
N VAL A 62 11.13 -1.17 -0.25
CA VAL A 62 11.22 0.29 -0.28
C VAL A 62 9.83 0.82 -0.63
N GLY A 63 9.17 1.45 0.33
CA GLY A 63 7.91 2.16 0.16
C GLY A 63 8.12 3.67 0.11
N GLU A 64 7.26 4.35 -0.65
CA GLU A 64 7.23 5.81 -0.74
C GLU A 64 6.94 6.47 0.61
N GLU A 65 6.04 5.88 1.40
CA GLU A 65 5.54 6.45 2.65
C GLU A 65 6.43 6.10 3.86
N GLY A 66 7.60 5.50 3.61
CA GLY A 66 8.66 5.27 4.59
C GLY A 66 8.88 3.80 4.99
N GLY A 67 8.14 2.84 4.42
CA GLY A 67 8.41 1.42 4.59
C GLY A 67 9.81 1.03 4.09
N HIS A 68 10.68 0.53 4.98
CA HIS A 68 12.03 0.11 4.57
C HIS A 68 12.46 -1.20 5.20
N ARG A 69 12.97 -2.11 4.37
CA ARG A 69 13.62 -3.35 4.77
C ARG A 69 14.71 -3.71 3.78
N SER A 70 15.90 -4.06 4.27
CA SER A 70 16.99 -4.52 3.41
C SER A 70 16.79 -5.96 2.96
N GLY A 71 17.14 -6.24 1.71
CA GLY A 71 17.18 -7.58 1.12
C GLY A 71 17.94 -7.53 -0.21
N GLU A 72 18.37 -8.69 -0.71
CA GLU A 72 19.08 -8.78 -2.00
C GLU A 72 18.12 -8.52 -3.18
N ARG A 73 16.92 -9.09 -3.10
CA ARG A 73 15.79 -8.83 -3.99
C ARG A 73 14.84 -7.88 -3.28
N THR A 74 14.41 -6.80 -3.94
CA THR A 74 13.66 -5.72 -3.28
C THR A 74 12.40 -5.37 -4.05
N TRP A 75 11.29 -5.23 -3.32
CA TRP A 75 10.02 -4.71 -3.82
C TRP A 75 9.96 -3.20 -3.62
N ILE A 76 9.55 -2.47 -4.67
CA ILE A 76 9.36 -1.01 -4.62
C ILE A 76 7.85 -0.76 -4.64
N LEU A 77 7.36 0.01 -3.66
CA LEU A 77 5.94 0.24 -3.44
C LEU A 77 5.62 1.73 -3.59
N ASP A 78 4.62 2.00 -4.42
CA ASP A 78 3.95 3.29 -4.57
C ASP A 78 2.45 2.93 -4.62
N PRO A 79 1.70 3.13 -3.51
CA PRO A 79 0.29 2.74 -3.45
C PRO A 79 -0.63 3.71 -4.20
N ILE A 80 -0.30 5.01 -4.26
CA ILE A 80 -1.04 6.05 -4.98
C ILE A 80 -0.05 7.00 -5.68
N ASP A 81 0.25 6.72 -6.94
CA ASP A 81 1.05 7.61 -7.78
C ASP A 81 0.28 8.91 -8.07
N GLY A 82 0.81 10.04 -7.59
CA GLY A 82 0.23 11.39 -7.79
C GLY A 82 -0.70 11.88 -6.67
N THR A 83 -0.32 11.63 -5.42
CA THR A 83 -0.99 12.04 -4.16
C THR A 83 -1.37 13.52 -4.03
#